data_AF-A0A815C777-F1
#
_entry.id   AF-A0A815C777-F1
#
_cell.length_a   1.000
_cell.length_b   1.000
_cell.length_c   1.000
_cell.angle_alpha   90.00
_cell.angle_beta   90.00
_cell.angle_gamma   90.00
#
_symmetry.space_group_name_H-M   'P 1'
#
loop_
_entity.id
_entity.type
_entity.pdbx_description
1 polymer ?
#
loop_
_entity_poly.entity_id
_entity_poly.type
_entity_poly.pdbx_seq_one_letter_code
_entity_poly.pdbx_strand_id
1 'polypeptide(L)' 'MVNSMQQDALSIGEKALRLYGPYAVGARSRIGGHIRDEFNRKYPKGWQTIVGKDFGALGITAQPNYYILFQLIVL' A
#
# COMPACT_ATOMS: atom_id res chain seq x y z
N MET A 1 2.14 -5.66 -14.60
CA MET A 1 2.85 -5.42 -13.32
C MET A 1 4.11 -6.27 -13.31
N VAL A 2 5.27 -5.71 -12.97
CA VAL A 2 6.48 -6.54 -12.80
C VAL A 2 6.34 -7.28 -11.47
N ASN A 3 6.57 -8.60 -11.47
CA ASN A 3 6.41 -9.45 -10.29
C ASN A 3 7.13 -8.89 -9.04
N SER A 4 8.32 -8.30 -9.22
CA SER A 4 9.06 -7.65 -8.14
C SER A 4 8.31 -6.50 -7.46
N MET A 5 7.57 -5.68 -8.21
CA MET A 5 6.85 -4.53 -7.65
C MET A 5 5.69 -4.95 -6.75
N GLN A 6 5.01 -6.05 -7.09
CA GLN A 6 3.98 -6.62 -6.23
C GLN A 6 4.58 -7.21 -4.93
N GLN A 7 5.71 -7.92 -5.03
CA GLN A 7 6.39 -8.47 -3.86
C GLN A 7 6.93 -7.38 -2.94
N ASP A 8 7.44 -6.29 -3.52
CA ASP A 8 7.85 -5.11 -2.76
C ASP A 8 6.66 -4.46 -2.04
N ALA A 9 5.47 -4.40 -2.67
CA ALA A 9 4.25 -3.88 -2.04
C ALA A 9 3.84 -4.68 -0.81
N LEU A 10 3.87 -6.01 -0.94
CA LEU A 10 3.59 -6.93 0.16
C LEU A 10 4.59 -6.76 1.30
N SER A 11 5.89 -6.82 1.00
CA SER A 11 6.96 -6.72 2.00
C SER A 11 6.94 -5.39 2.76
N ILE A 12 6.78 -4.27 2.05
CA ILE A 12 6.66 -2.94 2.65
C ILE A 12 5.38 -2.84 3.48
N GLY A 13 4.26 -3.36 2.98
CA GLY A 13 2.99 -3.38 3.69
C GLY A 13 3.05 -4.18 5.00
N GLU A 14 3.64 -5.37 4.98
CA GLU A 14 3.84 -6.18 6.18
C GLU A 14 4.73 -5.48 7.22
N LYS A 15 5.80 -4.83 6.77
CA LYS A 15 6.67 -4.04 7.65
C LYS A 15 5.88 -2.89 8.29
N ALA A 16 5.12 -2.14 7.50
CA ALA A 16 4.30 -1.05 8.00
C ALA A 16 3.27 -1.54 9.04
N LEU A 17 2.63 -2.68 8.77
CA LEU A 17 1.68 -3.31 9.69
C LEU A 17 2.33 -3.65 11.05
N ARG A 18 3.53 -4.24 11.02
CA ARG A 18 4.30 -4.55 12.24
C ARG A 18 4.71 -3.28 13.02
N LEU A 19 5.06 -2.20 12.31
CA LEU A 19 5.51 -0.95 12.94
C LEU A 19 4.37 -0.17 13.61
N TYR A 20 3.19 -0.11 12.99
CA TYR A 20 2.10 0.76 13.45
C TYR A 20 0.97 0.01 14.17
N GLY A 21 0.92 -1.31 14.03
CA GLY A 21 -0.15 -2.16 14.55
C GLY A 21 -1.47 -1.99 13.78
N PRO A 22 -2.21 -3.07 13.48
CA PRO A 22 -3.45 -2.99 12.67
C PRO A 22 -4.58 -2.18 13.31
N TYR A 23 -4.65 -2.17 14.64
CA TYR A 23 -5.81 -1.64 15.39
C TYR A 23 -5.54 -0.30 16.09
N ALA A 24 -4.33 0.24 15.98
CA ALA A 24 -4.01 1.51 16.62
C ALA A 24 -4.79 2.67 15.97
N VAL A 25 -5.12 3.70 16.76
CA VAL A 25 -5.76 4.92 16.24
C VAL A 25 -4.87 5.52 15.15
N GLY A 26 -5.45 5.81 13.99
CA GLY A 26 -4.72 6.32 12.83
C GLY A 26 -3.77 5.32 12.16
N ALA A 27 -3.82 4.02 12.49
CA ALA A 27 -2.97 2.99 11.88
C ALA A 27 -3.08 2.98 10.35
N ARG A 28 -4.31 3.00 9.81
CA ARG A 28 -4.55 2.99 8.35
C ARG A 28 -3.83 4.12 7.62
N SER A 29 -3.95 5.35 8.13
CA SER A 29 -3.29 6.52 7.54
C SER A 29 -1.77 6.42 7.63
N ARG A 30 -1.24 5.93 8.77
CA ARG A 30 0.21 5.74 8.96
C ARG A 30 0.78 4.65 8.06
N ILE A 31 0.09 3.50 7.97
CA ILE A 31 0.44 2.40 7.09
C ILE A 31 0.39 2.85 5.62
N GLY A 32 -0.69 3.52 5.20
CA GLY A 32 -0.84 4.03 3.84
C GLY A 32 0.24 5.05 3.48
N GLY A 33 0.53 5.99 4.38
CA GLY A 33 1.61 6.96 4.21
C GLY A 33 2.98 6.29 4.07
N HIS A 34 3.29 5.33 4.95
CA HIS A 34 4.55 4.58 4.89
C HIS A 34 4.72 3.85 3.55
N ILE A 35 3.71 3.10 3.11
CA ILE A 35 3.76 2.38 1.83
C ILE A 35 3.98 3.37 0.68
N ARG A 36 3.22 4.47 0.66
CA ARG A 36 3.32 5.51 -0.38
C ARG A 36 4.74 6.10 -0.44
N ASP A 37 5.29 6.47 0.71
CA ASP A 37 6.57 7.17 0.79
C ASP A 37 7.72 6.25 0.39
N GLU A 38 7.68 4.98 0.80
CA GLU A 38 8.64 3.95 0.38
C GLU A 38 8.55 3.68 -1.13
N PHE A 39 7.34 3.60 -1.68
CA PHE A 39 7.13 3.39 -3.12
C PHE A 39 7.61 4.58 -3.95
N ASN A 40 7.31 5.81 -3.52
CA ASN A 40 7.79 7.02 -4.18
C ASN A 40 9.31 7.20 -4.08
N ARG A 41 9.98 6.52 -3.13
CA ARG A 41 11.44 6.47 -3.03
C ARG A 41 12.06 5.44 -3.97
N LYS A 42 11.39 4.31 -4.19
CA LYS A 42 11.90 3.18 -4.99
C LYS A 42 11.51 3.24 -6.48
N TYR A 43 10.37 3.85 -6.79
CA TYR A 43 9.78 3.92 -8.13
C TYR A 43 9.47 5.38 -8.51
N PRO A 44 9.12 5.67 -9.78
CA PRO A 44 8.68 7.00 -10.18
C PRO A 44 7.61 7.56 -9.22
N LYS A 45 7.78 8.83 -8.86
CA LYS A 45 6.91 9.51 -7.89
C LYS A 45 5.47 9.65 -8.41
N GLY A 46 4.53 9.78 -7.48
CA GLY A 46 3.11 10.01 -7.76
C GLY A 46 2.20 8.90 -7.25
N TRP A 47 2.75 7.92 -6.52
CA TRP A 47 1.95 6.86 -5.90
C TRP A 47 0.98 7.43 -4.87
N GLN A 48 -0.21 6.84 -4.84
CA GLN A 48 -1.26 7.09 -3.86
C GLN A 48 -1.64 5.76 -3.22
N THR A 49 -2.12 5.80 -1.98
CA THR A 49 -2.48 4.60 -1.22
C THR A 49 -3.84 4.76 -0.59
N ILE A 50 -4.62 3.68 -0.64
CA ILE A 50 -5.90 3.54 0.06
C ILE A 50 -5.76 2.29 0.94
N VAL A 51 -5.99 2.45 2.24
CA VAL A 51 -5.87 1.36 3.22
C VAL A 51 -7.13 1.29 4.05
N GLY A 52 -7.82 0.15 3.99
CA GLY A 52 -9.05 -0.09 4.73
C GLY A 52 -9.43 -1.56 4.69
N LYS A 53 -10.34 -1.95 5.59
CA LYS A 53 -10.94 -3.28 5.58
C LYS A 53 -12.09 -3.35 4.57
N ASP A 54 -12.86 -2.26 4.48
CA ASP A 54 -14.05 -2.15 3.66
C ASP A 54 -13.97 -0.86 2.84
N PHE A 55 -13.58 -0.97 1.58
CA PHE A 55 -13.51 0.17 0.66
C PHE A 55 -13.88 -0.23 -0.77
N GLY A 56 -14.52 0.70 -1.49
CA GLY A 56 -14.73 0.63 -2.93
C GLY A 56 -13.86 1.65 -3.64
N ALA A 57 -13.38 1.31 -4.83
CA ALA A 57 -12.51 2.17 -5.63
C ALA A 57 -13.09 2.31 -7.05
N LEU A 58 -14.09 3.19 -7.22
CA LEU A 58 -14.63 3.53 -8.53
C LEU A 58 -13.94 4.79 -9.07
N GLY A 59 -13.67 4.81 -10.39
CA GLY A 59 -13.07 5.98 -11.05
C GLY A 59 -11.57 6.19 -10.80
N ILE A 60 -10.85 5.20 -10.28
CA ILE A 60 -9.38 5.25 -10.21
C ILE A 60 -8.80 5.00 -11.59
N THR A 61 -8.13 6.00 -12.14
CA THR A 61 -7.32 5.87 -13.36
C THR A 61 -5.85 5.82 -12.98
N ALA A 62 -5.14 4.77 -13.41
CA ALA A 62 -3.72 4.59 -13.16
C ALA A 62 -2.97 4.40 -14.49
N GLN A 63 -1.68 4.73 -14.50
CA GLN A 63 -0.84 4.41 -15.65
C GLN A 63 -0.78 2.89 -15.85
N PRO A 64 -0.72 2.38 -17.09
CA PRO A 64 -0.60 0.95 -17.35
C PRO A 64 0.57 0.34 -16.56
N ASN A 65 0.32 -0.75 -15.84
CA ASN A 65 1.27 -1.45 -14.94
C ASN A 65 1.60 -0.78 -13.59
N TYR A 66 1.05 0.39 -13.27
CA TYR A 66 1.28 1.13 -12.01
C TYR A 66 0.03 1.16 -11.11
N TYR A 67 -0.70 0.05 -11.05
CA TYR A 67 -1.80 -0.16 -10.12
C TYR A 67 -1.61 -1.50 -9.42
N ILE A 68 -1.65 -1.50 -8.09
CA ILE A 68 -1.46 -2.70 -7.28
C ILE A 68 -2.59 -2.74 -6.26
N LEU A 69 -3.35 -3.83 -6.27
CA LEU A 69 -4.33 -4.17 -5.26
C LEU A 69 -3.87 -5.46 -4.59
N PHE A 70 -3.74 -5.43 -3.26
CA PHE A 70 -3.31 -6.58 -2.47
C PHE A 70 -3.97 -6.57 -1.09
N GLN A 71 -3.95 -7.73 -0.44
CA GLN A 71 -4.46 -7.92 0.91
C GLN A 71 -3.34 -8.50 1.78
N LEU A 72 -3.22 -7.97 2.99
CA LEU A 72 -2.38 -8.56 4.04
C LEU A 72 -3.30 -9.32 5.00
N ILE A 73 -2.96 -10.57 5.27
CA ILE A 73 -3.65 -11.37 6.28
C ILE A 73 -2.96 -11.14 7.62
N VAL A 74 -3.70 -10.65 8.60
CA VAL A 74 -3.23 -10.55 9.99
C VAL A 74 -3.68 -11.83 10.68
N LEU A 75 -2.73 -12.69 11.05
CA LEU A 75 -2.97 -13.88 11.86
C LEU A 75 -3.05 -13.52 13.35
#